data_AF-A0A1J5RUG5-F1
#
_entry.id   AF-A0A1J5RUG5-F1
#
_cell.length_a   1.000
_cell.length_b   1.000
_cell.length_c   1.000
_cell.angle_alpha   90.00
_cell.angle_beta   90.00
_cell.angle_gamma   90.00
#
_symmetry.space_group_name_H-M   'P 1'
#
loop_
_entity.id
_entity.type
_entity.pdbx_description
1 polymer ?
#
loop_
_entity_poly.entity_id
_entity_poly.type
_entity_poly.pdbx_seq_one_letter_code
_entity_poly.pdbx_strand_id
1 'polypeptide(L)'
;MSRWLQTVALPRFAPKEVTHQHLLRAMDALVAHQDRVQAALAGLLRPLIDQELSVVFYDMTTIGVEGETELVGDLRQFGLSKDGGIRRQFMLGVVQTAEGLPLTHRIWEGNTAEAPTLARVVEEVLSLYPVKRVVLVADRGLLSLDNLEWLREQSVGGTEQPLEFILASLACW
;
A
#
# COMPACT_ATOMS: atom_id res chain seq x y z
N MET A 1 -12.80 16.29 -12.37
CA MET A 1 -11.84 17.07 -11.56
C MET A 1 -12.48 18.27 -10.83
N SER A 2 -13.27 19.13 -11.50
CA SER A 2 -13.89 20.32 -10.86
C SER A 2 -14.83 20.02 -9.69
N ARG A 3 -15.58 18.91 -9.73
CA ARG A 3 -16.46 18.47 -8.63
C ARG A 3 -15.69 18.05 -7.36
N TRP A 4 -14.49 17.49 -7.50
CA TRP A 4 -13.66 17.09 -6.35
C TRP A 4 -13.15 18.30 -5.56
N LEU A 5 -12.83 19.41 -6.24
CA LEU A 5 -12.42 20.66 -5.59
C LEU A 5 -13.51 21.27 -4.68
N GLN A 6 -14.77 20.83 -4.83
CA GLN A 6 -15.88 21.26 -3.99
C GLN A 6 -16.00 20.43 -2.70
N THR A 7 -15.35 19.27 -2.63
CA THR A 7 -15.42 18.31 -1.51
C THR A 7 -14.15 18.25 -0.69
N VAL A 8 -13.12 19.03 -1.04
CA VAL A 8 -11.82 19.04 -0.35
C VAL A 8 -11.50 20.39 0.26
N ALA A 9 -10.91 20.39 1.46
CA ALA A 9 -10.44 21.59 2.11
C ALA A 9 -9.04 21.94 1.61
N LEU A 10 -8.90 23.11 0.97
CA LEU A 10 -7.62 23.68 0.56
C LEU A 10 -7.40 25.03 1.26
N PRO A 11 -7.01 25.04 2.55
CA PRO A 11 -7.02 26.25 3.38
C PRO A 11 -6.08 27.36 2.90
N ARG A 12 -5.15 27.07 1.97
CA ARG A 12 -4.17 28.03 1.43
C ARG A 12 -4.48 28.52 0.01
N PHE A 13 -5.53 28.02 -0.65
CA PHE A 13 -5.84 28.36 -2.05
C PHE A 13 -7.35 28.54 -2.24
N ALA A 14 -7.76 29.54 -3.01
CA ALA A 14 -9.16 29.60 -3.42
C ALA A 14 -9.43 28.52 -4.48
N PRO A 15 -10.55 27.76 -4.41
CA PRO A 15 -10.83 26.68 -5.38
C PRO A 15 -10.80 27.12 -6.85
N LYS A 16 -11.06 28.40 -7.13
CA LYS A 16 -11.02 28.99 -8.48
C LYS A 16 -9.59 29.17 -9.04
N GLU A 17 -8.56 29.14 -8.20
CA GLU A 17 -7.16 29.28 -8.60
C GLU A 17 -6.52 27.94 -8.99
N VAL A 18 -7.18 26.83 -8.66
CA VAL A 18 -6.67 25.48 -8.93
C VAL A 18 -7.15 25.00 -10.29
N THR A 19 -6.22 24.92 -11.24
CA THR A 19 -6.49 24.39 -12.58
C THR A 19 -6.27 22.88 -12.63
N HIS A 20 -6.79 22.23 -13.67
CA HIS A 20 -6.51 20.80 -13.91
C HIS A 20 -5.01 20.51 -14.06
N GLN A 21 -4.27 21.42 -14.71
CA GLN A 21 -2.82 21.29 -14.90
C GLN A 21 -2.05 21.41 -13.58
N HIS A 22 -2.53 22.24 -12.64
CA HIS A 22 -1.95 22.30 -11.29
C HIS A 22 -2.08 20.96 -10.57
N LEU A 23 -3.23 20.29 -10.71
CA LEU A 23 -3.46 18.99 -10.09
C LEU A 23 -2.59 17.89 -10.68
N LEU A 24 -2.42 17.84 -12.00
CA LEU A 24 -1.54 16.87 -12.66
C LEU A 24 -0.07 17.07 -12.22
N ARG A 25 0.42 18.31 -12.25
CA ARG A 25 1.79 18.62 -11.79
C ARG A 25 1.99 18.37 -10.30
N ALA A 26 0.94 18.53 -9.50
CA ALA A 26 0.99 18.19 -8.08
C ALA A 26 1.17 16.68 -7.87
N MET A 27 0.60 15.83 -8.74
CA MET A 27 0.85 14.39 -8.68
C MET A 27 2.33 14.06 -8.92
N ASP A 28 2.97 14.71 -9.90
CA ASP A 28 4.41 14.54 -10.14
C ASP A 28 5.25 14.97 -8.92
N ALA A 29 4.89 16.09 -8.29
CA ALA A 29 5.54 16.57 -7.08
C ALA A 29 5.33 15.63 -5.87
N LEU A 30 4.15 15.01 -5.76
CA LEU A 30 3.86 14.01 -4.73
C LEU A 30 4.72 12.77 -4.92
N VAL A 31 4.87 12.27 -6.15
CA VAL A 31 5.74 11.13 -6.48
C VAL A 31 7.20 11.46 -6.15
N ALA A 32 7.69 12.63 -6.56
CA ALA A 32 9.06 13.08 -6.29
C ALA A 32 9.37 13.25 -4.78
N HIS A 33 8.35 13.37 -3.93
CA HIS A 33 8.49 13.56 -2.49
C HIS A 33 7.77 12.49 -1.66
N GLN A 34 7.49 11.32 -2.25
CA GLN A 34 6.67 10.27 -1.64
C GLN A 34 7.14 9.90 -0.24
N ASP A 35 8.44 9.69 -0.02
CA ASP A 35 8.97 9.24 1.27
C ASP A 35 8.79 10.31 2.35
N ARG A 36 8.95 11.59 1.99
CA ARG A 36 8.74 12.73 2.91
C ARG A 36 7.26 12.88 3.26
N VAL A 37 6.39 12.74 2.27
CA VAL A 37 4.93 12.81 2.47
C VAL A 37 4.47 11.66 3.36
N GLN A 38 4.97 10.45 3.10
CA GLN A 38 4.65 9.27 3.87
C GLN A 38 5.15 9.37 5.31
N ALA A 39 6.39 9.82 5.54
CA ALA A 39 6.91 10.04 6.89
C ALA A 39 6.09 11.09 7.67
N ALA A 40 5.69 12.18 7.01
CA ALA A 40 4.83 13.20 7.61
C ALA A 40 3.44 12.64 7.96
N LEU A 41 2.84 11.88 7.04
CA LEU A 41 1.54 11.23 7.26
C LEU A 41 1.61 10.22 8.41
N ALA A 42 2.64 9.38 8.44
CA ALA A 42 2.88 8.43 9.53
C ALA A 42 2.99 9.15 10.87
N GLY A 43 3.71 10.28 10.93
CA GLY A 43 3.80 11.12 12.14
C GLY A 43 2.43 11.61 12.64
N LEU A 44 1.53 11.96 11.73
CA LEU A 44 0.17 12.42 12.05
C LEU A 44 -0.78 11.26 12.43
N LEU A 45 -0.58 10.08 11.86
CA LEU A 45 -1.40 8.90 12.12
C LEU A 45 -0.98 8.15 13.39
N ARG A 46 0.30 8.15 13.76
CA ARG A 46 0.84 7.45 14.95
C ARG A 46 0.02 7.67 16.23
N PRO A 47 -0.43 8.89 16.60
CA PRO A 47 -1.24 9.10 17.80
C PRO A 47 -2.67 8.55 17.71
N LEU A 48 -3.17 8.29 16.50
CA LEU A 48 -4.52 7.79 16.24
C LEU A 48 -4.58 6.26 16.24
N ILE A 49 -3.42 5.59 16.19
CA ILE A 49 -3.29 4.14 16.12
C ILE A 49 -3.10 3.60 17.53
N ASP A 50 -3.93 2.62 17.91
CA ASP A 50 -3.75 1.89 19.16
C ASP A 50 -2.46 1.05 19.09
N GLN A 51 -1.53 1.37 20.00
CA GLN A 51 -0.22 0.72 20.10
C GLN A 51 -0.30 -0.66 20.79
N GLU A 52 -1.41 -0.98 21.44
CA GLU A 52 -1.62 -2.28 22.08
C GLU A 52 -2.21 -3.32 21.12
N LEU A 53 -3.03 -2.89 20.14
CA LEU A 53 -3.76 -3.78 19.24
C LEU A 53 -3.55 -3.39 17.78
N SER A 54 -2.30 -3.49 17.30
CA SER A 54 -1.93 -2.91 16.01
C SER A 54 -2.23 -3.80 14.81
N VAL A 55 -3.46 -4.28 14.67
CA VAL A 55 -3.90 -5.10 13.54
C VAL A 55 -3.68 -4.37 12.21
N VAL A 56 -2.76 -4.90 11.40
CA VAL A 56 -2.43 -4.38 10.07
C VAL A 56 -2.94 -5.32 8.99
N PHE A 57 -3.92 -4.89 8.20
CA PHE A 57 -4.40 -5.58 7.01
C PHE A 57 -3.51 -5.23 5.81
N TYR A 58 -3.02 -6.25 5.09
CA TYR A 58 -2.26 -6.09 3.86
C TYR A 58 -2.92 -6.85 2.73
N ASP A 59 -3.61 -6.13 1.85
CA ASP A 59 -4.19 -6.70 0.63
C ASP A 59 -3.38 -6.26 -0.59
N MET A 60 -3.21 -7.19 -1.54
CA MET A 60 -2.67 -6.88 -2.86
C MET A 60 -3.75 -7.03 -3.90
N THR A 61 -3.95 -5.96 -4.65
CA THR A 61 -4.90 -5.91 -5.75
C THR A 61 -4.19 -5.53 -7.05
N THR A 62 -4.78 -5.98 -8.15
CA THR A 62 -4.24 -5.76 -9.49
C THR A 62 -5.09 -4.70 -10.18
N ILE A 63 -4.45 -3.64 -10.67
CA ILE A 63 -5.11 -2.56 -11.38
C ILE A 63 -4.85 -2.73 -12.87
N GLY A 64 -5.89 -3.09 -13.61
CA GLY A 64 -5.86 -3.16 -15.08
C GLY A 64 -5.84 -1.77 -15.70
N VAL A 65 -5.11 -1.62 -16.80
CA VAL A 65 -4.98 -0.35 -17.54
C VAL A 65 -5.28 -0.58 -19.01
N GLU A 66 -6.26 0.16 -19.52
CA GLU A 66 -6.61 0.20 -20.94
C GLU A 66 -5.94 1.43 -21.57
N GLY A 67 -4.87 1.22 -22.32
CA GLY A 67 -4.13 2.28 -22.98
C GLY A 67 -2.83 1.76 -23.58
N GLU A 68 -2.44 2.33 -24.72
CA GLU A 68 -1.31 1.84 -25.53
C GLU A 68 -0.02 2.64 -25.29
N THR A 69 -0.07 3.73 -24.53
CA THR A 69 1.13 4.55 -24.26
C THR A 69 2.19 3.73 -23.52
N GLU A 70 3.41 3.75 -24.01
CA GLU A 70 4.59 3.16 -23.36
C GLU A 70 5.46 4.24 -22.74
N LEU A 71 5.98 3.99 -21.54
CA LEU A 71 6.86 4.90 -20.80
C LEU A 71 8.16 4.17 -20.44
N VAL A 72 9.24 4.93 -20.28
CA VAL A 72 10.48 4.36 -19.71
C VAL A 72 10.22 4.00 -18.25
N GLY A 73 10.52 2.76 -17.85
CA GLY A 73 10.26 2.26 -16.50
C GLY A 73 8.78 2.03 -16.20
N ASP A 74 8.00 1.61 -17.20
CA ASP A 74 6.56 1.41 -17.05
C ASP A 74 6.22 0.29 -16.06
N LEU A 75 5.52 0.63 -14.98
CA LEU A 75 5.02 -0.34 -14.02
C LEU A 75 3.87 -1.20 -14.62
N ARG A 76 3.26 -0.73 -15.71
CA ARG A 76 2.14 -1.41 -16.36
C ARG A 76 2.66 -2.51 -17.28
N GLN A 77 2.78 -3.71 -16.71
CA GLN A 77 3.25 -4.91 -17.40
C GLN A 77 2.10 -5.86 -17.71
N PHE A 78 2.28 -6.69 -18.74
CA PHE A 78 1.31 -7.73 -19.06
C PHE A 78 1.43 -8.88 -18.04
N GLY A 79 0.32 -9.18 -17.37
CA GLY A 79 0.24 -10.26 -16.39
C GLY A 79 -1.10 -10.98 -16.44
N LEU A 80 -1.21 -12.07 -15.70
CA LEU A 80 -2.44 -12.85 -15.59
C LEU A 80 -3.47 -12.05 -14.78
N SER A 81 -4.65 -11.81 -15.36
CA SER A 81 -5.77 -11.15 -14.70
C SER A 81 -6.56 -12.14 -13.83
N LYS A 82 -7.14 -11.66 -12.73
CA LYS A 82 -8.03 -12.47 -11.86
C LYS A 82 -9.29 -12.94 -12.59
N ASP A 83 -9.75 -12.19 -13.60
CA ASP A 83 -10.89 -12.56 -14.47
C ASP A 83 -10.51 -13.52 -15.61
N GLY A 84 -9.24 -13.95 -15.66
CA GLY A 84 -8.67 -14.73 -16.74
C GLY A 84 -8.09 -13.87 -17.89
N GLY A 85 -7.12 -14.44 -18.57
CA GLY A 85 -6.41 -13.81 -19.70
C GLY A 85 -5.23 -12.93 -19.29
N ILE A 86 -4.49 -12.46 -20.29
CA ILE A 86 -3.34 -11.57 -20.12
C ILE A 86 -3.81 -10.13 -20.30
N ARG A 87 -3.65 -9.31 -19.27
CA ARG A 87 -3.98 -7.87 -19.31
C ARG A 87 -2.80 -7.03 -18.90
N ARG A 88 -2.77 -5.80 -19.40
CA ARG A 88 -1.80 -4.79 -18.97
C ARG A 88 -2.23 -4.26 -17.61
N GLN A 89 -1.37 -4.39 -16.62
CA GLN A 89 -1.72 -4.14 -15.23
C GLN A 89 -0.52 -3.72 -14.39
N PHE A 90 -0.77 -3.21 -13.21
CA PHE A 90 0.23 -3.04 -12.16
C PHE A 90 -0.37 -3.50 -10.82
N MET A 91 0.49 -3.79 -9.85
CA MET A 91 0.05 -4.30 -8.55
C MET A 91 0.10 -3.19 -7.51
N LEU A 92 -0.95 -3.08 -6.70
CA LEU A 92 -1.06 -2.15 -5.59
C LEU A 92 -1.25 -2.95 -4.30
N GLY A 93 -0.30 -2.79 -3.38
CA GLY A 93 -0.42 -3.26 -2.01
C GLY A 93 -0.84 -2.10 -1.12
N VAL A 94 -1.89 -2.30 -0.32
CA VAL A 94 -2.35 -1.31 0.65
C VAL A 94 -2.24 -1.92 2.04
N VAL A 95 -1.68 -1.13 2.94
CA VAL A 95 -1.56 -1.45 4.35
C VAL A 95 -2.48 -0.53 5.13
N GLN A 96 -3.35 -1.09 5.97
CA GLN A 96 -4.28 -0.30 6.78
C GLN A 96 -4.49 -0.88 8.18
N THR A 97 -4.96 -0.05 9.10
CA THR A 97 -5.42 -0.50 10.42
C THR A 97 -6.77 -1.23 10.33
N ALA A 98 -7.22 -1.83 11.44
CA ALA A 98 -8.54 -2.44 11.51
C ALA A 98 -9.71 -1.48 11.29
N GLU A 99 -9.51 -0.21 11.60
CA GLU A 99 -10.47 0.87 11.41
C GLU A 99 -10.45 1.42 9.98
N GLY A 100 -9.57 0.89 9.11
CA GLY A 100 -9.42 1.31 7.72
C GLY A 100 -8.53 2.54 7.53
N LEU A 101 -7.70 2.91 8.51
CA LEU A 101 -6.74 3.99 8.33
C LEU A 101 -5.55 3.50 7.49
N PRO A 102 -5.24 4.13 6.34
CA PRO A 102 -4.14 3.70 5.50
C PRO A 102 -2.79 4.04 6.16
N LEU A 103 -1.96 3.03 6.40
CA LEU A 103 -0.63 3.16 6.99
C LEU A 103 0.44 3.43 5.93
N THR A 104 0.39 2.68 4.84
CA THR A 104 1.27 2.83 3.67
C THR A 104 0.67 2.13 2.45
N HIS A 105 1.23 2.38 1.27
CA HIS A 105 0.93 1.66 0.05
C HIS A 105 2.20 1.49 -0.79
N ARG A 106 2.22 0.46 -1.64
CA ARG A 106 3.32 0.19 -2.56
C ARG A 106 2.80 -0.27 -3.91
N ILE A 107 3.56 0.06 -4.95
CA ILE A 107 3.24 -0.27 -6.33
C ILE A 107 4.36 -1.14 -6.89
N TRP A 108 4.00 -2.21 -7.60
CA TRP A 108 4.93 -3.08 -8.30
C TRP A 108 4.50 -3.30 -9.75
N GLU A 109 5.43 -3.82 -10.55
CA GLU A 109 5.16 -4.24 -11.92
C GLU A 109 4.08 -5.34 -11.94
N GLY A 110 3.17 -5.30 -12.92
CA GLY A 110 2.00 -6.18 -13.02
C GLY A 110 2.27 -7.69 -13.16
N ASN A 111 3.53 -8.07 -13.33
CA ASN A 111 4.04 -9.44 -13.46
C ASN A 111 4.96 -9.84 -12.28
N THR A 112 5.02 -9.01 -11.23
CA THR A 112 5.81 -9.30 -10.02
C THR A 112 5.20 -10.47 -9.27
N ALA A 113 6.01 -11.44 -8.86
CA ALA A 113 5.53 -12.50 -7.97
C ALA A 113 5.09 -11.90 -6.63
N GLU A 114 3.95 -12.35 -6.11
CA GLU A 114 3.36 -11.77 -4.90
C GLU A 114 4.20 -12.04 -3.65
N ALA A 115 4.71 -13.27 -3.50
CA ALA A 115 5.43 -13.73 -2.32
C ALA A 115 6.52 -12.78 -1.79
N PRO A 116 7.50 -12.30 -2.60
CA PRO A 116 8.57 -11.43 -2.10
C PRO A 116 8.12 -10.02 -1.68
N THR A 117 6.90 -9.60 -1.99
CA THR A 117 6.42 -8.25 -1.65
C THR A 117 6.11 -8.12 -0.16
N LEU A 118 5.66 -9.22 0.48
CA LEU A 118 5.18 -9.22 1.85
C LEU A 118 6.25 -8.79 2.85
N ALA A 119 7.45 -9.39 2.75
CA ALA A 119 8.53 -9.14 3.68
C ALA A 119 8.89 -7.64 3.73
N ARG A 120 9.06 -7.03 2.55
CA ARG A 120 9.38 -5.61 2.42
C ARG A 120 8.32 -4.69 3.02
N VAL A 121 7.04 -5.03 2.80
CA VAL A 121 5.94 -4.23 3.34
C VAL A 121 5.88 -4.34 4.85
N VAL A 122 6.04 -5.55 5.41
CA VAL A 122 6.05 -5.76 6.86
C VAL A 122 7.21 -5.01 7.52
N GLU A 123 8.43 -5.11 6.98
CA GLU A 123 9.61 -4.38 7.47
C GLU A 123 9.38 -2.86 7.47
N GLU A 124 8.81 -2.34 6.37
CA GLU A 124 8.51 -0.92 6.25
C GLU A 124 7.50 -0.46 7.31
N VAL A 125 6.43 -1.22 7.52
CA VAL A 125 5.41 -0.91 8.53
C VAL A 125 6.00 -0.94 9.92
N LEU A 126 6.80 -1.96 10.25
CA LEU A 126 7.51 -2.06 11.53
C LEU A 126 8.49 -0.91 11.77
N SER A 127 9.08 -0.34 10.70
CA SER A 127 9.96 0.82 10.79
C SER A 127 9.21 2.14 11.01
N LEU A 128 7.98 2.25 10.50
CA LEU A 128 7.19 3.48 10.52
C LEU A 128 6.25 3.56 11.72
N TYR A 129 5.82 2.42 12.26
CA TYR A 129 4.79 2.35 13.29
C TYR A 129 5.19 1.35 14.38
N PRO A 130 4.98 1.67 15.66
CA PRO A 130 5.31 0.77 16.78
C PRO A 130 4.26 -0.33 16.95
N VAL A 131 4.09 -1.18 15.94
CA VAL A 131 3.03 -2.20 15.88
C VAL A 131 3.44 -3.51 16.57
N LYS A 132 2.63 -4.02 17.50
CA LYS A 132 2.94 -5.25 18.25
C LYS A 132 2.43 -6.56 17.64
N ARG A 133 1.38 -6.49 16.82
CA ARG A 133 0.69 -7.65 16.24
C ARG A 133 0.25 -7.32 14.83
N VAL A 134 0.57 -8.11 13.81
CA VAL A 134 0.18 -7.86 12.41
C VAL A 134 -0.85 -8.91 11.97
N VAL A 135 -1.99 -8.51 11.40
CA VAL A 135 -2.99 -9.47 10.90
C VAL A 135 -2.95 -9.48 9.39
N LEU A 136 -2.11 -10.37 8.87
CA LEU A 136 -1.97 -10.52 7.43
C LEU A 136 -3.21 -11.15 6.82
N VAL A 137 -3.96 -10.34 6.07
CA VAL A 137 -5.10 -10.80 5.27
C VAL A 137 -4.72 -10.76 3.81
N ALA A 138 -4.33 -11.90 3.25
CA ALA A 138 -3.71 -11.96 1.94
C ALA A 138 -4.30 -13.10 1.09
N ASP A 139 -4.20 -13.00 -0.23
CA ASP A 139 -4.56 -14.10 -1.13
C ASP A 139 -3.63 -15.32 -0.88
N ARG A 140 -4.06 -16.52 -1.26
CA ARG A 140 -3.25 -17.74 -1.10
C ARG A 140 -1.90 -17.64 -1.80
N GLY A 141 -1.80 -16.85 -2.88
CA GLY A 141 -0.55 -16.58 -3.60
C GLY A 141 0.54 -15.91 -2.75
N LEU A 142 0.14 -15.19 -1.70
CA LEU A 142 1.03 -14.50 -0.76
C LEU A 142 1.49 -15.37 0.41
N LEU A 143 0.81 -16.49 0.67
CA LEU A 143 1.04 -17.36 1.83
C LEU A 143 1.90 -18.57 1.48
N SER A 144 3.11 -18.33 0.95
CA SER A 144 4.11 -19.40 0.76
C SER A 144 4.69 -19.84 2.11
N LEU A 145 5.21 -21.07 2.19
CA LEU A 145 5.90 -21.56 3.40
C LEU A 145 7.07 -20.65 3.79
N ASP A 146 7.87 -20.22 2.81
CA ASP A 146 9.00 -19.31 3.00
C ASP A 146 8.56 -17.98 3.67
N ASN A 147 7.42 -17.43 3.26
CA ASN A 147 6.88 -16.21 3.87
C ASN A 147 6.44 -16.43 5.32
N LEU A 148 5.90 -17.61 5.63
CA LEU A 148 5.48 -17.96 6.99
C LEU A 148 6.67 -18.20 7.92
N GLU A 149 7.72 -18.84 7.41
CA GLU A 149 8.97 -19.02 8.13
C GLU A 149 9.62 -17.67 8.39
N TRP A 150 9.73 -16.83 7.37
CA TRP A 150 10.27 -15.47 7.50
C TRP A 150 9.49 -14.63 8.54
N LEU A 151 8.15 -14.65 8.51
CA LEU A 151 7.31 -13.93 9.47
C LEU A 151 7.54 -14.37 10.92
N ARG A 152 7.81 -15.66 11.16
CA ARG A 152 8.10 -16.21 12.50
C ARG A 152 9.45 -15.75 13.05
N GLU A 153 10.38 -15.41 12.17
CA GLU A 153 11.71 -14.92 12.55
C GLU A 153 11.72 -13.41 12.82
N GLN A 154 10.63 -12.70 12.53
CA GLN A 154 10.56 -11.25 12.74
C GLN A 154 10.25 -10.88 14.19
N SER A 155 10.73 -9.70 14.58
CA SER A 155 10.45 -9.09 15.86
C SER A 155 9.85 -7.69 15.73
N VAL A 156 9.12 -7.28 16.75
CA VAL A 156 8.42 -5.99 16.77
C VAL A 156 9.42 -4.85 16.95
N GLY A 157 9.53 -3.94 15.97
CA GLY A 157 10.16 -2.63 16.14
C GLY A 157 11.59 -2.66 16.70
N GLY A 158 12.40 -3.67 16.34
CA GLY A 158 13.77 -3.82 16.84
C GLY A 158 13.89 -4.32 18.29
N THR A 159 12.81 -4.81 18.88
CA THR A 159 12.80 -5.48 20.19
C THR A 159 13.05 -6.98 20.06
N GLU A 160 13.23 -7.70 21.17
CA GLU A 160 13.28 -9.18 21.18
C GLU A 160 11.88 -9.82 21.14
N GLN A 161 10.80 -9.04 21.16
CA GLN A 161 9.45 -9.58 21.13
C GLN A 161 9.12 -10.12 19.74
N PRO A 162 8.75 -11.41 19.60
CA PRO A 162 8.39 -11.97 18.31
C PRO A 162 7.14 -11.30 17.75
N LEU A 163 7.09 -11.16 16.43
CA LEU A 163 5.92 -10.63 15.74
C LEU A 163 4.77 -11.64 15.85
N GLU A 164 3.68 -11.24 16.50
CA GLU A 164 2.44 -12.01 16.45
C GLU A 164 1.75 -11.80 15.11
N PHE A 165 1.39 -12.90 14.43
CA PHE A 165 0.64 -12.81 13.18
C PHE A 165 -0.56 -13.74 13.11
N ILE A 166 -1.62 -13.25 12.45
CA ILE A 166 -2.80 -14.02 12.07
C ILE A 166 -2.86 -14.02 10.55
N LEU A 167 -3.09 -15.19 9.97
CA LEU A 167 -3.33 -15.35 8.54
C LEU A 167 -4.82 -15.48 8.29
N ALA A 168 -5.36 -14.62 7.44
CA ALA A 168 -6.68 -14.83 6.87
C ALA A 168 -6.54 -14.83 5.34
N SER A 169 -7.02 -15.89 4.67
CA SER A 169 -7.10 -15.86 3.22
C SER A 169 -8.45 -15.28 2.79
N LEU A 170 -8.44 -14.34 1.86
CA LEU A 170 -9.65 -13.99 1.12
C LEU A 170 -9.99 -15.18 0.20
N ALA A 171 -10.82 -16.09 0.69
CA ALA A 171 -11.47 -17.06 -0.19
C ALA A 171 -12.45 -16.26 -1.05
N CYS A 172 -12.22 -16.23 -2.37
CA CYS A 172 -13.15 -15.65 -3.33
C CYS A 172 -14.58 -16.11 -3.03
N TRP A 173 -15.48 -15.16 -2.83
CA TRP A 173 -16.89 -15.32 -3.17
C TRP A 173 -17.04 -15.07 -4.67
#